data_AF-A0AAV2KRG9-F1
#
_entry.id   AF-A0AAV2KRG9-F1
#
_cell.length_a   1.000
_cell.length_b   1.000
_cell.length_c   1.000
_cell.angle_alpha   90.00
_cell.angle_beta   90.00
_cell.angle_gamma   90.00
#
_symmetry.space_group_name_H-M   'P 1'
#
loop_
_entity.id
_entity.type
_entity.pdbx_description
1 polymer ?
#
loop_
_entity_poly.entity_id
_entity_poly.type
_entity_poly.pdbx_seq_one_letter_code
_entity_poly.pdbx_strand_id
1 'polypeptide(L)'
;MYPGLPSRLEREIKQLYLERVLNGDTEKLLKFKIRIEDPPRRKHMVFMGGAVLANIMKDKDSFWLNRQEYEEKGVAVLHKLGGNIR
;
A
#
# COMPACT_ATOMS: atom_id res chain seq x y z
N MET A 1 -4.84 16.95 6.29
CA MET A 1 -4.00 16.00 7.07
C MET A 1 -3.11 16.80 7.99
N TYR A 2 -2.71 16.23 9.11
CA TYR A 2 -2.06 16.98 10.18
C TYR A 2 -0.68 17.52 9.74
N PRO A 3 -0.44 18.83 9.86
CA PRO A 3 0.88 19.42 9.64
C PRO A 3 1.94 18.76 10.53
N GLY A 4 3.15 18.56 9.99
CA GLY A 4 4.29 17.99 10.74
C GLY A 4 4.22 16.48 11.00
N LEU A 5 3.13 15.80 10.63
CA LEU A 5 3.01 14.35 10.81
C LEU A 5 4.12 13.54 10.11
N PRO A 6 4.53 13.83 8.85
CA PRO A 6 5.60 13.08 8.19
C PRO A 6 6.95 13.22 8.92
N SER A 7 7.30 14.44 9.33
CA SER A 7 8.54 14.73 10.05
C SER A 7 8.56 14.06 11.43
N ARG A 8 7.42 14.06 12.13
CA ARG A 8 7.27 13.35 13.40
C ARG A 8 7.50 11.85 13.22
N LEU A 9 6.89 11.25 12.20
CA LEU A 9 7.01 9.83 11.89
C LEU A 9 8.45 9.45 11.51
N GLU A 10 9.17 10.29 10.77
CA GLU A 10 10.58 10.07 10.45
C GLU A 10 11.46 10.01 11.70
N ARG A 11 11.27 10.99 12.60
CA ARG A 11 12.02 11.07 13.84
C ARG A 11 11.75 9.87 14.74
N GLU A 12 10.47 9.52 14.94
CA GLU A 12 10.08 8.41 15.80
C GLU A 12 10.61 7.07 15.27
N ILE A 13 10.57 6.81 13.96
CA ILE A 13 11.13 5.58 13.40
C ILE A 13 12.65 5.53 13.56
N LYS A 14 13.36 6.62 13.30
CA LYS A 14 14.82 6.68 13.51
C LYS A 14 15.19 6.41 14.97
N GLN A 15 14.44 6.98 15.91
CA GLN A 15 14.64 6.76 17.34
C GLN A 15 14.39 5.30 17.73
N LEU A 16 13.26 4.73 17.30
CA LEU A 16 12.92 3.33 17.58
C LEU A 16 13.94 2.35 16.97
N TYR A 17 14.45 2.66 15.78
CA TYR A 17 15.46 1.84 15.12
C TYR A 17 16.80 1.90 15.84
N LEU A 18 17.22 3.10 16.28
CA LEU A 18 18.42 3.28 17.08
C LEU A 18 18.36 2.49 18.40
N GLU A 19 17.23 2.58 19.10
CA GLU A 19 17.05 1.97 20.41
C GLU A 19 16.93 0.44 20.33
N ARG A 20 16.08 -0.07 19.42
CA ARG A 20 15.68 -1.49 19.43
C ARG A 20 16.50 -2.39 18.51
N VAL A 21 17.15 -1.81 17.49
CA VAL A 21 17.89 -2.58 16.48
C VAL A 21 19.39 -2.29 16.55
N LEU A 22 19.76 -1.02 16.69
CA LEU A 22 21.16 -0.61 16.69
C LEU A 22 21.79 -0.54 18.09
N ASN A 23 21.00 -0.74 19.15
CA ASN A 23 21.45 -0.69 20.55
C ASN A 23 22.27 0.58 20.88
N GLY A 24 21.86 1.73 20.33
CA GLY A 24 22.53 3.01 20.53
C GLY A 24 23.70 3.31 19.57
N ASP A 25 23.99 2.45 18.59
CA ASP A 25 25.04 2.70 17.59
C ASP A 25 24.59 3.78 16.57
N THR A 26 25.08 5.01 16.79
CA THR A 26 24.77 6.18 15.96
C THR A 26 25.46 6.18 14.60
N GLU A 27 26.62 5.51 14.45
CA GLU A 27 27.32 5.45 13.17
C GLU A 27 26.56 4.58 12.17
N LYS A 28 25.94 3.50 12.65
CA LYS A 28 25.05 2.67 11.84
C LYS A 28 23.73 3.37 11.50
N LEU A 29 23.25 4.27 12.36
CA LEU A 29 22.04 5.05 12.08
C LEU A 29 22.20 5.96 10.86
N LEU A 30 23.39 6.52 10.63
CA LEU A 30 23.68 7.33 9.43
C LEU A 30 23.53 6.53 8.12
N LYS A 31 23.68 5.21 8.17
CA LYS A 31 23.49 4.31 7.03
C LYS A 31 22.03 3.90 6.83
N PHE A 32 21.17 4.14 7.82
CA PHE A 32 19.75 3.80 7.75
C PHE A 32 19.00 4.77 6.85
N LYS A 33 18.55 4.28 5.69
CA LYS A 33 17.76 5.05 4.73
C LYS A 33 16.28 4.83 4.99
N ILE A 34 15.57 5.91 5.30
CA ILE A 34 14.11 5.93 5.40
C ILE A 34 13.55 6.98 4.44
N ARG A 35 12.41 6.67 3.83
CA ARG A 35 11.69 7.55 2.92
C ARG A 35 10.22 7.55 3.30
N ILE A 36 9.71 8.72 3.65
CA ILE A 36 8.29 8.92 3.98
C ILE A 36 7.70 9.79 2.88
N GLU A 37 6.84 9.18 2.07
CA GLU A 37 6.16 9.87 0.98
C GLU A 37 4.89 10.52 1.51
N ASP A 38 4.78 11.85 1.37
CA ASP A 38 3.61 12.62 1.82
C ASP A 38 2.98 13.41 0.66
N PRO A 39 2.45 12.74 -0.39
CA PRO A 39 1.94 13.44 -1.55
C PRO A 39 0.74 14.33 -1.17
N PRO A 40 0.58 15.51 -1.81
CA PRO A 40 -0.48 16.45 -1.45
C PRO A 40 -1.89 15.86 -1.65
N ARG A 41 -2.04 14.94 -2.61
CA ARG A 41 -3.31 14.27 -2.94
C ARG A 41 -3.49 12.93 -2.21
N ARG A 42 -2.75 12.68 -1.13
CA ARG A 42 -2.80 11.43 -0.35
C ARG A 42 -4.19 11.01 0.12
N LYS A 43 -5.08 11.97 0.40
CA LYS A 43 -6.49 11.71 0.74
C LYS A 43 -7.21 10.90 -0.35
N HIS A 44 -6.84 11.08 -1.61
CA HIS A 44 -7.49 10.47 -2.78
C HIS A 44 -6.61 9.41 -3.45
N MET A 45 -5.47 9.05 -2.86
CA MET A 45 -4.48 8.18 -3.50
C MET A 45 -5.02 6.78 -3.82
N VAL A 46 -5.87 6.23 -2.95
CA VAL A 46 -6.56 4.95 -3.21
C VAL A 46 -7.48 5.07 -4.42
N PHE A 47 -8.27 6.13 -4.51
CA PHE A 47 -9.16 6.37 -5.64
C PHE A 47 -8.39 6.58 -6.94
N MET A 48 -7.36 7.43 -6.92
CA MET A 48 -6.51 7.69 -8.09
C MET A 48 -5.81 6.42 -8.56
N GLY A 49 -5.26 5.62 -7.64
CA GLY A 49 -4.62 4.34 -7.97
C GLY A 49 -5.61 3.36 -8.60
N GLY A 50 -6.81 3.24 -8.03
CA GLY A 50 -7.87 2.41 -8.60
C GLY A 50 -8.32 2.87 -9.98
N ALA A 51 -8.48 4.18 -10.19
CA ALA A 51 -8.86 4.74 -11.49
C ALA A 51 -7.79 4.49 -12.56
N VAL A 52 -6.50 4.69 -12.23
CA VAL A 52 -5.39 4.41 -13.14
C VAL A 52 -5.30 2.93 -13.45
N LEU A 53 -5.41 2.06 -12.44
CA LEU A 53 -5.39 0.61 -12.63
C LEU A 53 -6.55 0.15 -13.51
N ALA A 54 -7.78 0.60 -13.24
CA ALA A 54 -8.96 0.27 -14.03
C ALA A 54 -8.79 0.69 -15.49
N ASN A 55 -8.24 1.89 -15.74
CA ASN A 55 -8.00 2.37 -17.09
C ASN A 55 -6.95 1.55 -17.84
N ILE A 56 -5.86 1.13 -17.17
CA ILE A 56 -4.82 0.27 -17.76
C ILE A 56 -5.38 -1.13 -18.06
N MET A 57 -6.25 -1.65 -17.20
CA MET A 57 -6.76 -3.02 -17.27
C MET A 57 -8.07 -3.15 -18.04
N LYS A 58 -8.58 -2.06 -18.62
CA LYS A 58 -9.92 -2.00 -19.25
C LYS A 58 -10.14 -3.08 -20.32
N ASP A 59 -9.12 -3.38 -21.12
CA ASP A 59 -9.20 -4.32 -22.25
C ASP A 59 -8.75 -5.75 -21.87
N LYS A 60 -8.54 -6.02 -20.58
CA LYS A 60 -8.07 -7.32 -20.08
C LYS A 60 -9.21 -8.09 -19.44
N ASP A 61 -9.96 -8.86 -20.25
CA ASP A 61 -11.14 -9.63 -19.80
C ASP A 61 -10.84 -10.62 -18.66
N SER A 62 -9.62 -11.15 -18.60
CA SER A 62 -9.19 -12.04 -17.51
C SER A 62 -9.01 -11.33 -16.18
N PHE A 63 -8.97 -9.99 -16.14
CA PHE A 63 -8.88 -9.21 -14.92
C PHE A 63 -10.25 -8.91 -14.30
N TRP A 64 -11.28 -8.73 -15.14
CA TRP A 64 -12.61 -8.37 -14.70
C TRP A 64 -13.43 -9.59 -14.31
N LEU A 65 -14.22 -9.47 -13.25
CA LEU A 65 -15.26 -10.44 -12.93
C LEU A 65 -16.47 -10.14 -13.80
N ASN A 66 -16.94 -11.14 -14.55
CA ASN A 66 -18.12 -10.97 -15.37
C ASN A 66 -19.37 -11.58 -14.69
N ARG A 67 -20.54 -11.20 -15.18
CA ARG A 67 -21.82 -11.68 -14.65
C ARG A 67 -21.98 -13.19 -14.82
N GLN A 68 -21.55 -13.74 -15.95
CA GLN A 68 -21.66 -15.16 -16.27
C GLN A 68 -20.88 -16.03 -15.26
N GLU A 69 -19.64 -15.65 -14.97
CA GLU A 69 -18.76 -16.32 -14.01
C GLU A 69 -19.37 -16.32 -12.60
N TYR A 70 -20.05 -15.24 -12.22
CA TYR A 70 -20.75 -15.15 -10.94
C TYR A 70 -22.01 -16.02 -10.92
N GLU A 71 -22.78 -16.06 -12.00
CA GLU A 71 -23.96 -16.94 -12.10
C GLU A 71 -23.56 -18.43 -12.07
N GLU A 72 -22.40 -18.81 -12.62
CA GLU A 72 -21.89 -20.19 -12.61
C GLU A 72 -21.24 -20.61 -11.29
N LYS A 73 -20.42 -19.74 -10.67
CA LYS A 73 -19.59 -20.10 -9.50
C LYS A 73 -20.06 -19.47 -8.19
N GLY A 74 -21.05 -18.57 -8.24
CA GLY A 74 -21.45 -17.75 -7.10
C GLY A 74 -20.27 -16.95 -6.54
N VAL A 75 -20.17 -16.91 -5.20
CA VAL A 75 -19.11 -16.18 -4.48
C VAL A 75 -17.70 -16.74 -4.77
N ALA A 76 -17.58 -18.01 -5.20
CA ALA A 76 -16.29 -18.62 -5.51
C ALA A 76 -15.57 -17.95 -6.69
N VAL A 77 -16.26 -17.10 -7.48
CA VAL A 77 -15.63 -16.28 -8.53
C VAL A 77 -14.49 -15.39 -8.00
N LEU A 78 -14.52 -15.02 -6.71
CA LEU A 78 -13.49 -14.22 -6.05
C LEU A 78 -12.10 -14.90 -6.03
N HIS A 79 -12.02 -16.22 -6.26
CA HIS A 79 -10.73 -16.92 -6.41
C HIS A 79 -9.89 -16.34 -7.55
N LYS A 80 -10.54 -15.77 -8.59
CA LYS A 80 -9.89 -15.07 -9.70
C LYS A 80 -9.09 -13.84 -9.25
N LEU A 81 -9.44 -13.26 -8.10
CA LEU A 81 -8.76 -12.11 -7.50
C LEU A 81 -7.66 -12.52 -6.49
N GLY A 82 -7.33 -13.81 -6.38
CA GLY A 82 -6.30 -14.31 -5.46
C GLY A 82 -6.76 -14.43 -4.00
N GLY A 83 -8.07 -14.29 -3.74
CA GLY A 83 -8.64 -14.54 -2.43
C GLY A 83 -8.80 -16.04 -2.20
N ASN A 84 -7.99 -16.63 -1.32
CA ASN A 84 -8.34 -17.90 -0.68
C ASN A 84 -9.55 -17.64 0.22
N ILE A 85 -10.74 -18.00 -0.26
CA ILE A 85 -11.96 -17.97 0.56
C ILE A 85 -11.77 -19.02 1.66
N ARG A 86 -11.66 -18.58 2.92
CA ARG A 86 -11.76 -19.43 4.10
C ARG A 86 -13.24 -19.67 4.43
#